data_AF-A0A7L2MDB0-F1
#
_entry.id   AF-A0A7L2MDB0-F1
#
_cell.length_a   1.000
_cell.length_b   1.000
_cell.length_c   1.000
_cell.angle_alpha   90.00
_cell.angle_beta   90.00
_cell.angle_gamma   90.00
#
_symmetry.space_group_name_H-M   'P 1'
#
loop_
_entity.id
_entity.type
_entity.pdbx_description
1 polymer ?
#
loop_
_entity_poly.entity_id
_entity_poly.type
_entity_poly.pdbx_seq_one_letter_code
_entity_poly.pdbx_strand_id
1 'polypeptide(L)'
;PLMIITQKITTLACQLHDGIGRQAEELTAEQNRLAVKSRPSLLEYLSYLLNFMSIIAGPCSNYKDYIAFIEGRHVHMKLLEVNWKQKGYDRLPDPSPTGAVMYKLCITLVSLILFLTLTKNFPMAYIIDNEFLDKTPFLSRLGYLYVVTQAAKPKYYFAWTLADAVNNAAGYGFSGVDERGTFRWDLLSNLNIWNIETATSFKMYIENWNIQTAAWLKRVCYDRAPWYPTALTFILSALWHGIYPGYYFTFLTGILITLAARAIRNNCRHYFLSSVPLKIAYDIVTWAVTQLAVCYTVAPFVMLAVEPTIKFYKSVYFHMHILSILVLLLLPSRPQTHSVRRAQNQAMLNSIKSK
;
A
#
# COMPACT_ATOMS: atom_id res chain seq x y z
N PRO A 1 6.33 -6.14 16.39
CA PRO A 1 7.73 -6.58 16.19
C PRO A 1 7.92 -7.76 15.22
N LEU A 2 7.31 -8.92 15.51
CA LEU A 2 7.51 -10.14 14.70
C LEU A 2 7.01 -10.02 13.25
N MET A 3 5.97 -9.23 13.01
CA MET A 3 5.41 -9.04 11.66
C MET A 3 6.40 -8.36 10.71
N ILE A 4 7.09 -7.30 11.15
CA ILE A 4 8.05 -6.57 10.33
C ILE A 4 9.32 -7.39 10.12
N ILE A 5 9.77 -8.12 11.14
CA ILE A 5 10.91 -9.03 11.02
C ILE A 5 10.62 -10.10 9.95
N THR A 6 9.41 -10.66 9.94
CA THR A 6 8.97 -11.60 8.89
C THR A 6 9.05 -10.98 7.49
N GLN A 7 8.61 -9.73 7.34
CA GLN A 7 8.71 -9.02 6.06
C GLN A 7 10.17 -8.82 5.64
N LYS A 8 11.04 -8.40 6.56
CA LYS A 8 12.47 -8.18 6.29
C LYS A 8 13.20 -9.47 5.93
N ILE A 9 12.99 -10.55 6.68
CA ILE A 9 13.59 -11.86 6.41
C ILE A 9 13.21 -12.35 5.02
N THR A 10 11.91 -12.35 4.71
CA THR A 10 11.42 -12.84 3.41
C THR A 10 11.81 -11.92 2.25
N THR A 11 11.88 -10.60 2.48
CA THR A 11 12.41 -9.62 1.52
C THR A 11 13.86 -9.93 1.18
N LEU A 12 14.72 -10.07 2.20
CA LEU A 12 16.13 -10.37 2.01
C LEU A 12 16.34 -11.72 1.35
N ALA A 13 15.58 -12.76 1.74
CA ALA A 13 15.63 -14.07 1.11
C ALA A 13 15.32 -13.99 -0.39
N CYS A 14 14.27 -13.26 -0.77
CA CYS A 14 13.92 -13.03 -2.17
C CYS A 14 15.00 -12.22 -2.92
N GLN A 15 15.59 -11.21 -2.29
CA GLN A 15 16.64 -10.38 -2.88
C GLN A 15 17.95 -11.16 -3.08
N LEU A 16 18.31 -12.05 -2.16
CA LEU A 16 19.44 -12.97 -2.29
C LEU A 16 19.21 -14.01 -3.38
N HIS A 17 18.01 -14.59 -3.43
CA HIS A 17 17.65 -15.51 -4.50
C HIS A 17 17.76 -14.85 -5.88
N ASP A 18 17.28 -13.61 -6.02
CA ASP A 18 17.41 -12.89 -7.29
C ASP A 18 18.88 -12.54 -7.62
N GLY A 19 19.70 -12.18 -6.63
CA GLY A 19 21.09 -11.75 -6.90
C GLY A 19 22.14 -12.85 -7.00
N ILE A 20 21.93 -14.00 -6.37
CA ILE A 20 22.87 -15.13 -6.35
C ILE A 20 22.34 -16.32 -7.16
N GLY A 21 21.03 -16.54 -7.15
CA GLY A 21 20.39 -17.74 -7.71
C GLY A 21 19.82 -17.56 -9.12
N ARG A 22 19.85 -16.36 -9.69
CA ARG A 22 19.25 -16.06 -11.00
C ARG A 22 20.16 -15.20 -11.87
N GLN A 23 20.03 -15.35 -13.18
CA GLN A 23 20.72 -14.51 -14.15
C GLN A 23 20.03 -13.14 -14.29
N ALA A 24 20.83 -12.09 -14.49
CA ALA A 24 20.33 -10.71 -14.54
C ALA A 24 19.31 -10.49 -15.67
N GLU A 25 19.44 -11.22 -16.78
CA GLU A 25 18.56 -11.17 -17.95
C GLU A 25 17.15 -11.69 -17.65
N GLU A 26 16.99 -12.54 -16.64
CA GLU A 26 15.70 -13.10 -16.26
C GLU A 26 14.94 -12.24 -15.24
N LEU A 27 15.61 -11.24 -14.67
CA LEU A 27 15.06 -10.38 -13.65
C LEU A 27 14.34 -9.19 -14.29
N THR A 28 13.23 -8.78 -13.68
CA THR A 28 12.65 -7.46 -13.99
C THR A 28 13.61 -6.35 -13.59
N ALA A 29 13.45 -5.15 -14.16
CA ALA A 29 14.28 -3.99 -13.80
C ALA A 29 14.30 -3.74 -12.28
N GLU A 30 13.16 -3.86 -11.61
CA GLU A 30 13.05 -3.66 -10.17
C GLU A 30 13.73 -4.79 -9.37
N GLN A 31 13.60 -6.05 -9.80
CA GLN A 31 14.33 -7.16 -9.18
C GLN A 31 15.84 -7.00 -9.34
N ASN A 32 16.30 -6.60 -10.53
CA ASN A 32 17.71 -6.30 -10.78
C ASN A 32 18.23 -5.19 -9.84
N ARG A 33 17.47 -4.10 -9.70
CA ARG A 33 17.83 -2.98 -8.82
C ARG A 33 18.01 -3.42 -7.36
N LEU A 34 17.08 -4.25 -6.87
CA LEU A 34 17.03 -4.71 -5.48
C LEU A 34 17.81 -6.00 -5.20
N ALA A 35 18.32 -6.69 -6.22
CA ALA A 35 19.05 -7.94 -6.08
C ALA A 35 20.32 -7.77 -5.21
N VAL A 36 20.50 -8.70 -4.28
CA VAL A 36 21.65 -8.74 -3.36
C VAL A 36 22.60 -9.83 -3.82
N LYS A 37 23.78 -9.43 -4.29
CA LYS A 37 24.75 -10.33 -4.97
C LYS A 37 25.73 -11.03 -4.00
N SER A 38 25.80 -10.56 -2.75
CA SER A 38 26.68 -11.11 -1.72
C SER A 38 25.88 -11.41 -0.45
N ARG A 39 26.26 -12.47 0.26
CA ARG A 39 25.60 -12.81 1.53
C ARG A 39 25.98 -11.77 2.59
N PRO A 40 25.01 -11.21 3.34
CA PRO A 40 25.27 -10.37 4.49
C PRO A 40 26.13 -11.11 5.52
N SER A 41 27.04 -10.39 6.16
CA SER A 41 27.63 -10.83 7.43
C SER A 41 26.55 -10.97 8.50
N LEU A 42 26.86 -11.73 9.57
CA LEU A 42 25.94 -11.86 10.71
C LEU A 42 25.60 -10.49 11.32
N LEU A 43 26.57 -9.58 11.40
CA LEU A 43 26.38 -8.24 11.94
C LEU A 43 25.42 -7.42 11.06
N GLU A 44 25.63 -7.38 9.75
CA GLU A 44 24.74 -6.64 8.84
C GLU A 44 23.31 -7.21 8.86
N TYR A 45 23.19 -8.54 8.90
CA TYR A 45 21.90 -9.23 8.99
C TYR A 45 21.15 -8.86 10.26
N LEU A 46 21.79 -8.97 11.43
CA LEU A 46 21.18 -8.62 12.71
C LEU A 46 20.87 -7.12 12.79
N SER A 47 21.76 -6.27 12.29
CA SER A 47 21.56 -4.82 12.23
C SER A 47 20.33 -4.46 11.40
N TYR A 48 20.19 -5.04 10.20
CA TYR A 48 19.02 -4.84 9.34
C TYR A 48 17.71 -5.30 10.00
N LEU A 49 17.70 -6.48 10.61
CA LEU A 49 16.49 -7.03 11.24
C LEU A 49 16.09 -6.26 12.49
N LEU A 50 17.06 -5.98 13.38
CA LEU A 50 16.85 -5.42 14.72
C LEU A 50 16.98 -3.90 14.77
N ASN A 51 17.12 -3.23 13.63
CA ASN A 51 17.14 -1.77 13.55
C ASN A 51 15.99 -1.13 14.37
N PHE A 52 16.35 -0.41 15.42
CA PHE A 52 15.42 0.15 16.41
C PHE A 52 14.38 1.10 15.78
N MET A 53 14.74 1.80 14.69
CA MET A 53 13.87 2.75 14.00
C MET A 53 12.63 2.10 13.38
N SER A 54 12.66 0.79 13.13
CA SER A 54 11.61 0.07 12.39
C SER A 54 11.12 -1.21 13.07
N ILE A 55 11.68 -1.57 14.22
CA ILE A 55 11.45 -2.88 14.85
C ILE A 55 10.01 -3.08 15.33
N ILE A 56 9.30 -2.03 15.74
CA ILE A 56 7.96 -2.16 16.33
C ILE A 56 6.87 -2.19 15.25
N ALA A 57 6.73 -1.08 14.51
CA ALA A 57 5.61 -0.81 13.59
C ALA A 57 6.04 -0.69 12.12
N GLY A 58 7.31 -0.99 11.81
CA GLY A 58 7.89 -0.76 10.49
C GLY A 58 8.40 0.68 10.38
N PRO A 59 8.60 1.20 9.17
CA PRO A 59 8.32 0.59 7.86
C PRO A 59 9.26 -0.57 7.49
N CYS A 60 8.82 -1.47 6.61
CA CYS A 60 9.69 -2.47 5.99
C CYS A 60 10.54 -1.82 4.90
N SER A 61 11.87 -1.92 5.00
CA SER A 61 12.79 -1.38 4.00
C SER A 61 13.52 -2.49 3.25
N ASN A 62 14.07 -2.19 2.06
CA ASN A 62 14.93 -3.13 1.36
C ASN A 62 16.32 -3.19 2.01
N TYR A 63 16.97 -4.35 1.96
CA TYR A 63 18.31 -4.53 2.51
C TYR A 63 19.35 -3.58 1.91
N LYS A 64 19.35 -3.41 0.57
CA LYS A 64 20.26 -2.49 -0.13
C LYS A 64 20.11 -1.04 0.31
N ASP A 65 18.87 -0.56 0.43
CA ASP A 65 18.60 0.80 0.89
C ASP A 65 19.07 0.97 2.34
N TYR A 66 18.95 -0.06 3.18
CA TYR A 66 19.41 -0.04 4.57
C TYR A 66 20.94 -0.01 4.70
N ILE A 67 21.66 -0.88 3.98
CA ILE A 67 23.13 -0.89 4.02
C ILE A 67 23.70 0.41 3.45
N ALA A 68 23.14 0.92 2.35
CA ALA A 68 23.54 2.23 1.81
C ALA A 68 23.32 3.36 2.84
N PHE A 69 22.30 3.25 3.70
CA PHE A 69 22.10 4.20 4.80
C PHE A 69 23.19 4.08 5.86
N ILE A 70 23.47 2.86 6.34
CA ILE A 70 24.51 2.60 7.35
C ILE A 70 25.90 3.05 6.86
N GLU A 71 26.20 2.87 5.58
CA GLU A 71 27.48 3.28 4.97
C GLU A 71 27.51 4.77 4.56
N GLY A 72 26.43 5.53 4.76
CA GLY A 72 26.36 6.95 4.38
C GLY A 72 26.30 7.22 2.87
N ARG A 73 26.05 6.20 2.03
CA ARG A 73 26.01 6.33 0.55
C ARG A 73 24.59 6.53 -0.02
N HIS A 74 23.56 6.39 0.80
CA HIS A 74 22.16 6.39 0.37
C HIS A 74 21.71 7.65 -0.38
N VAL A 75 22.09 8.85 0.08
CA VAL A 75 21.75 10.12 -0.62
C VAL A 75 22.34 10.12 -2.02
N HIS A 76 23.65 9.84 -2.11
CA HIS A 76 24.36 9.80 -3.39
C HIS A 76 23.74 8.78 -4.35
N MET A 77 23.43 7.57 -3.88
CA MET A 77 22.76 6.55 -4.69
C MET A 77 21.42 7.03 -5.24
N LYS A 78 20.59 7.69 -4.42
CA LYS A 78 19.27 8.19 -4.86
C LYS A 78 19.37 9.34 -5.85
N LEU A 79 20.36 10.22 -5.70
CA LEU A 79 20.61 11.29 -6.67
C LEU A 79 21.06 10.76 -8.03
N LEU A 80 21.87 9.70 -8.05
CA LEU A 80 22.26 9.01 -9.29
C LEU A 80 21.07 8.32 -9.97
N GLU A 81 20.17 7.69 -9.20
CA GLU A 81 18.96 7.03 -9.75
C GLU A 81 18.06 8.02 -10.53
N VAL A 82 18.02 9.29 -10.14
CA VAL A 82 17.19 10.32 -10.78
C VAL A 82 17.94 11.19 -11.80
N ASN A 83 19.17 10.81 -12.19
CA ASN A 83 20.04 11.61 -13.08
C ASN A 83 20.10 13.08 -12.65
N TRP A 84 20.23 13.32 -11.34
CA TRP A 84 20.25 14.67 -10.80
C TRP A 84 21.37 15.48 -11.45
N LYS A 85 21.02 16.62 -12.05
CA LYS A 85 21.98 17.59 -12.57
C LYS A 85 22.31 18.58 -11.46
N GLN A 86 23.58 18.95 -11.39
CA GLN A 86 24.15 19.89 -10.45
C GLN A 86 23.64 21.33 -10.68
N LYS A 87 22.35 21.57 -10.44
CA LYS A 87 21.74 22.90 -10.57
C LYS A 87 22.05 23.73 -9.33
N GLY A 88 23.09 24.56 -9.39
CA GLY A 88 23.38 25.58 -8.36
C GLY A 88 23.97 25.05 -7.05
N TYR A 89 24.62 23.87 -7.06
CA TYR A 89 25.33 23.31 -5.91
C TYR A 89 26.78 23.00 -6.28
N ASP A 90 27.74 23.61 -5.58
CA ASP A 90 29.18 23.38 -5.85
C ASP A 90 29.68 22.03 -5.33
N ARG A 91 28.88 21.35 -4.50
CA ARG A 91 29.17 20.04 -3.89
C ARG A 91 27.93 19.15 -3.93
N LEU A 92 28.09 17.87 -3.60
CA LEU A 92 26.95 16.96 -3.43
C LEU A 92 25.99 17.58 -2.39
N PRO A 93 24.68 17.72 -2.69
CA PRO A 93 23.76 18.32 -1.75
C PRO A 93 23.62 17.44 -0.50
N ASP A 94 23.57 18.09 0.66
CA ASP A 94 23.28 17.48 1.95
C ASP A 94 21.85 17.87 2.36
N PRO A 95 20.84 17.07 1.98
CA PRO A 95 19.45 17.44 2.20
C PRO A 95 19.12 17.40 3.70
N SER A 96 18.54 18.47 4.22
CA SER A 96 18.05 18.49 5.60
C SER A 96 16.71 17.74 5.72
N PRO A 97 16.56 16.81 6.69
CA PRO A 97 15.28 16.14 6.95
C PRO A 97 14.30 16.99 7.76
N THR A 98 14.74 18.11 8.36
CA THR A 98 13.99 18.85 9.38
C THR A 98 12.58 19.23 8.94
N GLY A 99 12.42 19.78 7.72
CA GLY A 99 11.11 20.15 7.20
C GLY A 99 10.16 18.96 7.05
N ALA A 100 10.66 17.84 6.53
CA ALA A 100 9.88 16.62 6.38
C ALA A 100 9.51 16.00 7.73
N VAL A 101 10.43 16.02 8.71
CA VAL A 101 10.19 15.54 10.08
C VAL A 101 9.12 16.40 10.75
N MET A 102 9.24 17.73 10.72
CA MET A 102 8.25 18.63 11.32
C MET A 102 6.86 18.45 10.70
N TYR A 103 6.78 18.32 9.38
CA TYR A 103 5.52 18.04 8.70
C TYR A 103 4.88 16.71 9.17
N LYS A 104 5.68 15.63 9.25
CA LYS A 104 5.19 14.32 9.72
C LYS A 104 4.82 14.33 11.21
N LEU A 105 5.53 15.09 12.05
CA LEU A 105 5.17 15.28 13.46
C LEU A 105 3.83 16.02 13.60
N CYS A 106 3.56 17.04 12.78
CA CYS A 106 2.25 17.70 12.74
C CYS A 106 1.13 16.72 12.38
N ILE A 107 1.31 15.91 11.33
CA ILE A 107 0.34 14.86 10.95
C ILE A 107 0.13 13.87 12.11
N THR A 108 1.22 13.46 12.76
CA THR A 108 1.18 12.52 13.89
C THR A 108 0.34 13.08 15.03
N LEU A 109 0.56 14.35 15.42
CA LEU A 109 -0.18 15.03 16.48
C LEU A 109 -1.67 15.13 16.14
N VAL A 110 -2.01 15.60 14.94
CA VAL A 110 -3.41 15.72 14.49
C VAL A 110 -4.08 14.34 14.47
N SER A 111 -3.41 13.33 13.94
CA SER A 111 -3.93 11.95 13.88
C SER A 111 -4.14 11.35 15.27
N LEU A 112 -3.26 11.65 16.23
CA LEU A 112 -3.41 11.22 17.62
C LEU A 112 -4.64 11.84 18.28
N ILE A 113 -4.81 13.16 18.13
CA ILE A 113 -5.99 13.88 18.68
C ILE A 113 -7.28 13.32 18.09
N LEU A 114 -7.32 13.13 16.76
CA LEU A 114 -8.45 12.52 16.08
C LEU A 114 -8.71 11.09 16.56
N PHE A 115 -7.66 10.27 16.71
CA PHE A 115 -7.79 8.89 17.20
C PHE A 115 -8.41 8.83 18.60
N LEU A 116 -7.90 9.64 19.53
CA LEU A 116 -8.36 9.67 20.92
C LEU A 116 -9.79 10.21 21.07
N THR A 117 -10.23 11.05 20.14
CA THR A 117 -11.56 11.67 20.14
C THR A 117 -12.59 10.84 19.38
N LEU A 118 -12.33 10.50 18.12
CA LEU A 118 -13.31 9.88 17.22
C LEU A 118 -13.58 8.41 17.57
N THR A 119 -12.57 7.64 17.97
CA THR A 119 -12.75 6.20 18.24
C THR A 119 -13.71 5.94 19.40
N LYS A 120 -13.73 6.84 20.39
CA LYS A 120 -14.66 6.74 21.54
C LYS A 120 -16.09 7.11 21.14
N ASN A 121 -16.23 8.12 20.28
CA ASN A 121 -17.54 8.64 19.87
C ASN A 121 -18.22 7.79 18.78
N PHE A 122 -17.43 7.05 18.00
CA PHE A 122 -17.93 6.22 16.90
C PHE A 122 -17.36 4.79 17.02
N PRO A 123 -17.91 3.95 17.91
CA PRO A 123 -17.46 2.58 18.08
C PRO A 123 -17.91 1.69 16.91
N MET A 124 -16.98 0.93 16.34
CA MET A 124 -17.26 -0.03 15.25
C MET A 124 -18.34 -1.06 15.59
N ALA A 125 -18.50 -1.41 16.87
CA ALA A 125 -19.52 -2.35 17.31
C ALA A 125 -20.96 -1.86 17.06
N TYR A 126 -21.18 -0.56 16.93
CA TYR A 126 -22.53 -0.01 16.73
C TYR A 126 -23.13 -0.36 15.36
N ILE A 127 -22.32 -0.64 14.33
CA ILE A 127 -22.83 -0.99 12.99
C ILE A 127 -23.59 -2.33 12.96
N ILE A 128 -23.44 -3.13 14.02
CA ILE A 128 -24.10 -4.42 14.20
C ILE A 128 -25.00 -4.45 15.43
N ASP A 129 -25.25 -3.30 16.06
CA ASP A 129 -26.17 -3.22 17.18
C ASP A 129 -27.61 -3.47 16.71
N ASN A 130 -28.40 -4.25 17.47
CA ASN A 130 -29.75 -4.63 17.05
C ASN A 130 -30.67 -3.41 16.93
N GLU A 131 -30.62 -2.49 17.90
CA GLU A 131 -31.46 -1.30 17.88
C GLU A 131 -31.11 -0.39 16.70
N PHE A 132 -29.82 -0.22 16.44
CA PHE A 132 -29.34 0.50 15.25
C PHE A 132 -29.85 -0.16 13.96
N LEU A 133 -29.75 -1.48 13.85
CA LEU A 133 -30.18 -2.21 12.67
C LEU A 133 -31.70 -2.22 12.49
N ASP A 134 -32.49 -2.18 13.55
CA ASP A 134 -33.95 -2.20 13.43
C ASP A 134 -34.51 -0.81 13.06
N LYS A 135 -33.91 0.26 13.59
CA LYS A 135 -34.42 1.63 13.44
C LYS A 135 -33.83 2.40 12.25
N THR A 136 -32.66 2.00 11.75
CA THR A 136 -31.91 2.81 10.77
C THR A 136 -32.15 2.32 9.35
N PRO A 137 -32.57 3.19 8.40
CA PRO A 137 -32.69 2.83 6.98
C PRO A 137 -31.34 2.49 6.33
N PHE A 138 -31.38 1.75 5.21
CA PHE A 138 -30.18 1.25 4.53
C PHE A 138 -29.14 2.34 4.19
N LEU A 139 -29.56 3.47 3.59
CA LEU A 139 -28.64 4.55 3.22
C LEU A 139 -27.97 5.19 4.45
N SER A 140 -28.72 5.33 5.54
CA SER A 140 -28.18 5.84 6.81
C SER A 140 -27.17 4.87 7.43
N ARG A 141 -27.36 3.55 7.27
CA ARG A 141 -26.37 2.54 7.66
C ARG A 141 -25.07 2.68 6.86
N LEU A 142 -25.16 2.92 5.54
CA LEU A 142 -23.98 3.17 4.71
C LEU A 142 -23.25 4.47 5.11
N GLY A 143 -24.00 5.53 5.40
CA GLY A 143 -23.45 6.79 5.90
C GLY A 143 -22.71 6.59 7.23
N TYR A 144 -23.33 5.88 8.18
CA TYR A 144 -22.67 5.59 9.45
C TYR A 144 -21.46 4.66 9.29
N LEU A 145 -21.52 3.65 8.42
CA LEU A 145 -20.38 2.79 8.07
C LEU A 145 -19.18 3.62 7.57
N TYR A 146 -19.43 4.64 6.73
CA TYR A 146 -18.39 5.57 6.32
C TYR A 146 -17.82 6.31 7.52
N VAL A 147 -18.66 6.98 8.32
CA VAL A 147 -18.22 7.76 9.50
C VAL A 147 -17.37 6.93 10.47
N VAL A 148 -17.85 5.74 10.84
CA VAL A 148 -17.17 4.88 11.82
C VAL A 148 -15.85 4.31 11.28
N THR A 149 -15.78 4.02 9.99
CA THR A 149 -14.52 3.60 9.35
C THR A 149 -13.53 4.75 9.34
N GLN A 150 -13.98 5.96 9.00
CA GLN A 150 -13.14 7.16 9.04
C GLN A 150 -12.64 7.44 10.46
N ALA A 151 -13.47 7.23 11.49
CA ALA A 151 -13.08 7.35 12.90
C ALA A 151 -12.01 6.33 13.33
N ALA A 152 -11.94 5.16 12.67
CA ALA A 152 -10.97 4.12 12.98
C ALA A 152 -9.61 4.29 12.30
N LYS A 153 -9.49 5.10 11.23
CA LYS A 153 -8.24 5.30 10.46
C LYS A 153 -7.13 6.07 11.20
N PRO A 154 -7.41 7.13 11.98
CA PRO A 154 -6.37 7.98 12.56
C PRO A 154 -5.31 7.24 13.39
N LYS A 155 -5.64 6.09 14.00
CA LYS A 155 -4.65 5.26 14.71
C LYS A 155 -3.52 4.76 13.80
N TYR A 156 -3.84 4.44 12.55
CA TYR A 156 -2.86 3.98 11.57
C TYR A 156 -2.06 5.17 11.02
N TYR A 157 -2.71 6.31 10.79
CA TYR A 157 -2.04 7.55 10.39
C TYR A 157 -1.03 8.00 11.44
N PHE A 158 -1.44 7.99 12.71
CA PHE A 158 -0.56 8.23 13.83
C PHE A 158 0.65 7.29 13.84
N ALA A 159 0.42 5.97 13.94
CA ALA A 159 1.49 5.01 14.18
C ALA A 159 2.49 4.94 13.01
N TRP A 160 2.00 4.92 11.77
CA TRP A 160 2.87 4.79 10.59
C TRP A 160 3.56 6.09 10.20
N THR A 161 2.92 7.25 10.38
CA THR A 161 3.60 8.53 10.13
C THR A 161 4.63 8.83 11.21
N LEU A 162 4.40 8.45 12.47
CA LEU A 162 5.41 8.57 13.54
C LEU A 162 6.63 7.70 13.24
N ALA A 163 6.42 6.44 12.86
CA ALA A 163 7.52 5.54 12.49
C ALA A 163 8.35 6.10 11.33
N ASP A 164 7.67 6.65 10.33
CA ASP A 164 8.30 7.32 9.19
C ASP A 164 9.09 8.58 9.61
N ALA A 165 8.55 9.39 10.54
CA ALA A 165 9.24 10.55 11.09
C ALA A 165 10.53 10.18 11.84
N VAL A 166 10.52 9.08 12.61
CA VAL A 166 11.71 8.57 13.34
C VAL A 166 12.82 8.18 12.37
N ASN A 167 12.49 7.46 11.28
CA ASN A 167 13.49 7.09 10.28
C ASN A 167 14.06 8.33 9.59
N ASN A 168 13.20 9.28 9.19
CA ASN A 168 13.64 10.55 8.60
C ASN A 168 14.55 11.36 9.55
N ALA A 169 14.22 11.42 10.84
CA ALA A 169 15.02 12.15 11.82
C ALA A 169 16.43 11.57 11.98
N ALA A 170 16.59 10.26 11.77
CA ALA A 170 17.89 9.60 11.71
C ALA A 170 18.60 9.73 10.35
N GLY A 171 18.01 10.44 9.38
CA GLY A 171 18.53 10.57 8.02
C GLY A 171 18.09 9.44 7.07
N TYR A 172 17.34 8.45 7.55
CA TYR A 172 16.89 7.32 6.73
C TYR A 172 15.49 7.56 6.15
N GLY A 173 15.41 8.01 4.90
CA GLY A 173 14.11 8.25 4.26
C GLY A 173 14.14 9.06 2.97
N PHE A 174 15.31 9.55 2.59
CA PHE A 174 15.53 10.26 1.33
C PHE A 174 15.28 9.35 0.12
N SER A 175 14.44 9.79 -0.81
CA SER A 175 14.05 9.05 -2.02
C SER A 175 14.52 9.73 -3.32
N GLY A 176 15.18 10.89 -3.23
CA GLY A 176 15.66 11.63 -4.39
C GLY A 176 15.08 13.04 -4.46
N VAL A 177 14.92 13.52 -5.69
CA VAL A 177 14.45 14.89 -5.99
C VAL A 177 13.25 14.81 -6.93
N ASP A 178 12.25 15.66 -6.71
CA ASP A 178 11.13 15.77 -7.63
C ASP A 178 11.45 16.63 -8.87
N GLU A 179 10.50 16.71 -9.81
CA GLU A 179 10.61 17.49 -11.05
C GLU A 179 10.86 18.99 -10.80
N ARG A 180 10.48 19.49 -9.62
CA ARG A 180 10.64 20.89 -9.20
C ARG A 180 11.97 21.14 -8.50
N GLY A 181 12.80 20.12 -8.28
CA GLY A 181 14.06 20.24 -7.57
C GLY A 181 13.95 20.11 -6.04
N THR A 182 12.78 19.72 -5.51
CA THR A 182 12.57 19.58 -4.07
C THR A 182 12.98 18.19 -3.59
N PHE A 183 13.71 18.13 -2.48
CA PHE A 183 14.13 16.88 -1.85
C PHE A 183 12.94 16.10 -1.29
N ARG A 184 12.87 14.83 -1.65
CA ARG A 184 11.80 13.92 -1.25
C ARG A 184 12.27 13.01 -0.11
N TRP A 185 11.42 12.90 0.89
CA TRP A 185 11.67 12.15 2.13
C TRP A 185 10.58 11.10 2.37
N ASP A 186 10.21 10.38 1.33
CA ASP A 186 9.11 9.40 1.30
C ASP A 186 9.56 7.97 0.94
N LEU A 187 10.88 7.68 1.01
CA LEU A 187 11.43 6.35 0.67
C LEU A 187 10.75 5.23 1.48
N LEU A 188 10.48 5.51 2.74
CA LEU A 188 9.96 4.56 3.72
C LEU A 188 8.52 4.88 4.13
N SER A 189 7.88 5.86 3.50
CA SER A 189 6.50 6.24 3.83
C SER A 189 5.55 5.08 3.61
N ASN A 190 4.76 4.76 4.63
CA ASN A 190 3.70 3.75 4.56
C ASN A 190 2.35 4.33 4.14
N LEU A 191 2.23 5.66 4.09
CA LEU A 191 0.98 6.34 3.85
C LEU A 191 1.17 7.50 2.89
N ASN A 192 0.23 7.63 1.97
CA ASN A 192 -0.04 8.89 1.29
C ASN A 192 -1.50 9.27 1.57
N ILE A 193 -1.70 10.05 2.64
CA ILE A 193 -3.03 10.37 3.18
C ILE A 193 -3.89 11.07 2.12
N TRP A 194 -3.30 12.00 1.35
CA TRP A 194 -4.04 12.70 0.30
C TRP A 194 -4.61 11.73 -0.74
N ASN A 195 -3.76 10.83 -1.27
CA ASN A 195 -4.21 9.85 -2.26
C ASN A 195 -5.17 8.81 -1.67
N ILE A 196 -5.08 8.53 -0.36
CA ILE A 196 -6.05 7.67 0.34
C ILE A 196 -7.43 8.36 0.40
N GLU A 197 -7.49 9.60 0.89
CA GLU A 197 -8.77 10.30 1.07
C GLU A 197 -9.41 10.72 -0.26
N THR A 198 -8.62 10.87 -1.32
CA THR A 198 -9.10 11.27 -2.66
C THR A 198 -9.13 10.11 -3.67
N ALA A 199 -8.98 8.86 -3.20
CA ALA A 199 -8.90 7.70 -4.10
C ALA A 199 -10.18 7.53 -4.93
N THR A 200 -10.04 7.62 -6.27
CA THR A 200 -11.12 7.34 -7.24
C THR A 200 -11.15 5.89 -7.69
N SER A 201 -10.33 5.02 -7.09
CA SER A 201 -10.35 3.60 -7.38
C SER A 201 -9.80 2.78 -6.21
N PHE A 202 -10.33 1.57 -6.04
CA PHE A 202 -9.87 0.63 -5.02
C PHE A 202 -8.37 0.33 -5.10
N LYS A 203 -7.84 0.23 -6.32
CA LYS A 203 -6.40 0.07 -6.57
C LYS A 203 -5.58 1.25 -6.03
N MET A 204 -6.00 2.49 -6.34
CA MET A 204 -5.32 3.70 -5.86
C MET A 204 -5.32 3.75 -4.33
N TYR A 205 -6.42 3.38 -3.68
CA TYR A 205 -6.48 3.33 -2.22
C TYR A 205 -5.43 2.34 -1.65
N ILE A 206 -5.43 1.09 -2.13
CA ILE A 206 -4.52 0.05 -1.62
C ILE A 206 -3.05 0.40 -1.87
N GLU A 207 -2.72 0.97 -3.04
CA GLU A 207 -1.34 1.36 -3.37
C GLU A 207 -0.80 2.49 -2.48
N ASN A 208 -1.66 3.23 -1.79
CA ASN A 208 -1.29 4.34 -0.91
C ASN A 208 -1.49 4.02 0.58
N TRP A 209 -2.05 2.85 0.91
CA TRP A 209 -2.26 2.36 2.27
C TRP A 209 -1.27 1.25 2.61
N ASN A 210 -0.44 1.46 3.65
CA ASN A 210 0.61 0.53 4.05
C ASN A 210 1.56 0.18 2.88
N ILE A 211 2.09 1.23 2.24
CA ILE A 211 2.83 1.18 0.97
C ILE A 211 3.97 0.16 1.01
N GLN A 212 4.76 0.10 2.09
CA GLN A 212 5.90 -0.81 2.17
C GLN A 212 5.49 -2.26 2.31
N THR A 213 4.38 -2.53 3.01
CA THR A 213 3.78 -3.87 3.06
C THR A 213 3.23 -4.27 1.69
N ALA A 214 2.57 -3.36 0.97
CA ALA A 214 2.10 -3.63 -0.38
C ALA A 214 3.27 -3.92 -1.34
N ALA A 215 4.37 -3.17 -1.22
CA ALA A 215 5.59 -3.40 -1.98
C ALA A 215 6.25 -4.75 -1.63
N TRP A 216 6.29 -5.11 -0.34
CA TRP A 216 6.72 -6.43 0.12
C TRP A 216 5.87 -7.55 -0.49
N LEU A 217 4.55 -7.50 -0.31
CA LEU A 217 3.59 -8.46 -0.87
C LEU A 217 3.76 -8.63 -2.39
N LYS A 218 3.97 -7.52 -3.10
CA LYS A 218 4.25 -7.55 -4.53
C LYS A 218 5.51 -8.35 -4.86
N ARG A 219 6.61 -8.07 -4.14
CA ARG A 219 7.94 -8.63 -4.40
C ARG A 219 8.07 -10.10 -4.00
N VAL A 220 7.43 -10.50 -2.89
CA VAL A 220 7.56 -11.87 -2.36
C VAL A 220 6.48 -12.80 -2.88
N CYS A 221 5.33 -12.28 -3.31
CA CYS A 221 4.20 -13.09 -3.78
C CYS A 221 3.74 -12.69 -5.18
N TYR A 222 3.23 -11.49 -5.41
CA TYR A 222 2.56 -11.15 -6.68
C TYR A 222 3.43 -11.41 -7.92
N ASP A 223 4.68 -10.93 -7.92
CA ASP A 223 5.59 -11.08 -9.07
C ASP A 223 6.13 -12.51 -9.22
N ARG A 224 6.00 -13.33 -8.17
CA ARG A 224 6.52 -14.72 -8.10
C ARG A 224 5.42 -15.78 -8.22
N ALA A 225 4.16 -15.37 -8.11
CA ALA A 225 3.01 -16.24 -8.17
C ALA A 225 2.89 -16.86 -9.57
N PRO A 226 2.84 -18.20 -9.69
CA PRO A 226 2.73 -18.87 -10.98
C PRO A 226 1.34 -18.66 -11.61
N TRP A 227 0.30 -18.53 -10.79
CA TRP A 227 -1.09 -18.37 -11.19
C TRP A 227 -1.84 -17.50 -10.17
N TYR A 228 -2.91 -16.85 -10.61
CA TYR A 228 -3.79 -15.98 -9.81
C TYR A 228 -3.03 -15.05 -8.83
N PRO A 229 -2.08 -14.22 -9.32
CA PRO A 229 -1.18 -13.42 -8.49
C PRO A 229 -1.93 -12.52 -7.50
N THR A 230 -3.05 -11.93 -7.91
CA THR A 230 -3.90 -11.12 -7.04
C THR A 230 -4.45 -11.95 -5.90
N ALA A 231 -5.09 -13.10 -6.17
CA ALA A 231 -5.70 -13.92 -5.14
C ALA A 231 -4.66 -14.43 -4.12
N LEU A 232 -3.54 -14.98 -4.60
CA LEU A 232 -2.47 -15.46 -3.71
C LEU A 232 -1.87 -14.34 -2.86
N THR A 233 -1.74 -13.13 -3.41
CA THR A 233 -1.23 -11.97 -2.65
C THR A 233 -2.19 -11.56 -1.52
N PHE A 234 -3.50 -11.54 -1.78
CA PHE A 234 -4.50 -11.23 -0.75
C PHE A 234 -4.58 -12.33 0.32
N ILE A 235 -4.48 -13.61 -0.07
CA ILE A 235 -4.41 -14.73 0.88
C ILE A 235 -3.16 -14.63 1.76
N LEU A 236 -1.99 -14.37 1.18
CA LEU A 236 -0.77 -14.15 1.94
C LEU A 236 -0.91 -12.97 2.90
N SER A 237 -1.56 -11.89 2.44
CA SER A 237 -1.86 -10.75 3.31
C SER A 237 -2.74 -11.15 4.49
N ALA A 238 -3.79 -11.96 4.29
CA ALA A 238 -4.63 -12.46 5.38
C ALA A 238 -3.83 -13.25 6.42
N LEU A 239 -3.01 -14.20 5.95
CA LEU A 239 -2.15 -15.02 6.79
C LEU A 239 -1.16 -14.17 7.59
N TRP A 240 -0.58 -13.15 6.96
CA TRP A 240 0.37 -12.24 7.63
C TRP A 240 -0.30 -11.42 8.73
N HIS A 241 -1.56 -11.00 8.55
CA HIS A 241 -2.29 -10.26 9.58
C HIS A 241 -2.67 -11.14 10.78
N GLY A 242 -2.94 -12.43 10.56
CA GLY A 242 -3.10 -13.42 11.63
C GLY A 242 -4.24 -14.41 11.42
N ILE A 243 -4.63 -15.10 12.50
CA ILE A 243 -5.65 -16.17 12.46
C ILE A 243 -7.08 -15.67 12.69
N TYR A 244 -7.27 -14.39 13.01
CA TYR A 244 -8.61 -13.85 13.26
C TYR A 244 -9.48 -13.91 11.99
N PRO A 245 -10.69 -14.50 12.05
CA PRO A 245 -11.55 -14.68 10.89
C PRO A 245 -11.85 -13.39 10.11
N GLY A 246 -11.95 -12.25 10.79
CA GLY A 246 -12.19 -10.95 10.18
C GLY A 246 -11.15 -10.59 9.09
N TYR A 247 -9.90 -10.99 9.25
CA TYR A 247 -8.86 -10.77 8.24
C TYR A 247 -9.18 -11.52 6.94
N TYR A 248 -9.55 -12.79 7.05
CA TYR A 248 -9.89 -13.61 5.88
C TYR A 248 -11.10 -13.04 5.14
N PHE A 249 -12.15 -12.63 5.86
CA PHE A 249 -13.29 -11.94 5.23
C PHE A 249 -12.89 -10.68 4.49
N THR A 250 -12.06 -9.83 5.09
CA THR A 250 -11.56 -8.61 4.46
C THR A 250 -10.76 -8.89 3.20
N PHE A 251 -9.76 -9.78 3.26
CA PHE A 251 -8.89 -10.00 2.11
C PHE A 251 -9.57 -10.79 0.99
N LEU A 252 -10.45 -11.75 1.31
CA LEU A 252 -11.26 -12.45 0.30
C LEU A 252 -12.25 -11.49 -0.38
N THR A 253 -12.90 -10.61 0.37
CA THR A 253 -13.72 -9.52 -0.19
C THR A 253 -12.88 -8.58 -1.05
N GLY A 254 -11.66 -8.28 -0.60
CA GLY A 254 -10.68 -7.47 -1.32
C GLY A 254 -10.31 -8.05 -2.69
N ILE A 255 -10.20 -9.38 -2.83
CA ILE A 255 -10.00 -10.04 -4.14
C ILE A 255 -11.15 -9.69 -5.08
N LEU A 256 -12.37 -9.96 -4.65
CA LEU A 256 -13.58 -9.79 -5.45
C LEU A 256 -13.74 -8.33 -5.91
N ILE A 257 -13.63 -7.39 -4.98
CA ILE A 257 -13.75 -5.96 -5.26
C ILE A 257 -12.61 -5.45 -6.13
N THR A 258 -11.37 -5.96 -5.95
CA THR A 258 -10.24 -5.60 -6.81
C THR A 258 -10.49 -6.00 -8.26
N LEU A 259 -11.00 -7.22 -8.49
CA LEU A 259 -11.29 -7.71 -9.83
C LEU A 259 -12.45 -6.92 -10.46
N ALA A 260 -13.54 -6.70 -9.73
CA ALA A 260 -14.69 -5.95 -10.21
C ALA A 260 -14.35 -4.48 -10.52
N ALA A 261 -13.65 -3.79 -9.61
CA ALA A 261 -13.23 -2.41 -9.81
C ALA A 261 -12.30 -2.27 -11.04
N ARG A 262 -11.45 -3.27 -11.29
CA ARG A 262 -10.61 -3.32 -12.48
C ARG A 262 -11.44 -3.51 -13.75
N ALA A 263 -12.41 -4.41 -13.74
CA ALA A 263 -13.30 -4.65 -14.87
C ALA A 263 -14.10 -3.38 -15.23
N ILE A 264 -14.69 -2.71 -14.24
CA ILE A 264 -15.39 -1.43 -14.45
C ILE A 264 -14.44 -0.39 -15.04
N ARG A 265 -13.27 -0.19 -14.43
CA ARG A 265 -12.35 0.87 -14.88
C ARG A 265 -11.86 0.64 -16.31
N ASN A 266 -11.63 -0.62 -16.70
CA ASN A 266 -11.17 -0.96 -18.05
C ASN A 266 -12.26 -0.83 -19.11
N ASN A 267 -13.53 -1.05 -18.75
CA ASN A 267 -14.64 -1.07 -19.70
C ASN A 267 -15.47 0.21 -19.73
N CYS A 268 -15.45 1.00 -18.66
CA CYS A 268 -16.35 2.15 -18.51
C CYS A 268 -15.62 3.49 -18.55
N ARG A 269 -14.37 3.58 -18.04
CA ARG A 269 -13.70 4.87 -17.78
C ARG A 269 -13.61 5.74 -19.02
N HIS A 270 -13.30 5.18 -20.19
CA HIS A 270 -13.06 5.96 -21.41
C HIS A 270 -14.29 6.75 -21.88
N TYR A 271 -15.51 6.28 -21.58
CA TYR A 271 -16.74 7.01 -21.90
C TYR A 271 -16.88 8.33 -21.12
N PHE A 272 -16.18 8.47 -20.00
CA PHE A 272 -16.29 9.64 -19.12
C PHE A 272 -15.13 10.63 -19.28
N LEU A 273 -14.23 10.41 -20.26
CA LEU A 273 -13.06 11.26 -20.49
C LEU A 273 -13.26 12.28 -21.62
N SER A 274 -14.43 12.31 -22.24
CA SER A 274 -14.72 13.16 -23.40
C SER A 274 -14.83 14.65 -23.08
N SER A 275 -15.21 15.02 -21.85
CA SER A 275 -15.31 16.42 -21.41
C SER A 275 -14.90 16.60 -19.95
N VAL A 276 -14.48 17.82 -19.59
CA VAL A 276 -14.07 18.17 -18.22
C VAL A 276 -15.21 17.97 -17.22
N PRO A 277 -16.45 18.44 -17.45
CA PRO A 277 -17.55 18.23 -16.51
C PRO A 277 -17.89 16.74 -16.31
N LEU A 278 -17.88 15.95 -17.39
CA LEU A 278 -18.16 14.52 -17.33
C LEU A 278 -17.07 13.76 -16.54
N LYS A 279 -15.81 14.13 -16.74
CA LYS A 279 -14.69 13.59 -15.97
C LYS A 279 -14.82 13.93 -14.48
N ILE A 280 -15.16 15.17 -14.15
CA ILE A 280 -15.36 15.60 -12.75
C ILE A 280 -16.50 14.80 -12.10
N ALA A 281 -17.64 14.66 -12.78
CA ALA A 281 -18.75 13.86 -12.30
C ALA A 281 -18.34 12.40 -12.07
N TYR A 282 -17.61 11.80 -13.01
CA TYR A 282 -17.05 10.45 -12.88
C TYR A 282 -16.09 10.33 -11.69
N ASP A 283 -15.19 11.30 -11.50
CA ASP A 283 -14.22 11.28 -10.39
C ASP A 283 -14.94 11.39 -9.02
N ILE A 284 -15.97 12.23 -8.89
CA ILE A 284 -16.78 12.34 -7.66
C ILE A 284 -17.53 11.03 -7.37
N VAL A 285 -18.19 10.46 -8.38
CA VAL A 285 -18.94 9.20 -8.21
C VAL A 285 -18.01 8.05 -7.87
N THR A 286 -16.89 7.91 -8.60
CA THR A 286 -15.94 6.82 -8.35
C THR A 286 -15.18 6.98 -7.05
N TRP A 287 -14.94 8.22 -6.60
CA TRP A 287 -14.46 8.49 -5.23
C TRP A 287 -15.46 7.97 -4.19
N ALA A 288 -16.72 8.39 -4.26
CA ALA A 288 -17.74 7.99 -3.28
C ALA A 288 -17.91 6.45 -3.23
N VAL A 289 -18.00 5.81 -4.41
CA VAL A 289 -18.10 4.35 -4.51
C VAL A 289 -16.83 3.66 -3.99
N THR A 290 -15.64 4.19 -4.28
CA THR A 290 -14.37 3.64 -3.79
C THR A 290 -14.32 3.70 -2.27
N GLN A 291 -14.65 4.84 -1.66
CA GLN A 291 -14.64 5.01 -0.22
C GLN A 291 -15.61 4.03 0.46
N LEU A 292 -16.84 3.90 -0.06
CA LEU A 292 -17.82 2.93 0.46
C LEU A 292 -17.35 1.48 0.27
N ALA A 293 -16.77 1.13 -0.88
CA ALA A 293 -16.24 -0.21 -1.13
C ALA A 293 -15.10 -0.56 -0.18
N VAL A 294 -14.22 0.40 0.12
CA VAL A 294 -13.18 0.22 1.15
C VAL A 294 -13.80 0.02 2.52
N CYS A 295 -14.73 0.88 2.96
CA CYS A 295 -15.39 0.77 4.26
C CYS A 295 -16.06 -0.61 4.43
N TYR A 296 -16.76 -1.07 3.39
CA TYR A 296 -17.35 -2.41 3.33
C TYR A 296 -16.31 -3.53 3.47
N THR A 297 -15.17 -3.39 2.77
CA THR A 297 -14.10 -4.39 2.79
C THR A 297 -13.40 -4.48 4.14
N VAL A 298 -13.17 -3.35 4.81
CA VAL A 298 -12.36 -3.27 6.03
C VAL A 298 -13.16 -3.44 7.32
N ALA A 299 -14.49 -3.33 7.29
CA ALA A 299 -15.31 -3.53 8.49
C ALA A 299 -15.03 -4.88 9.21
N PRO A 300 -14.94 -6.04 8.51
CA PRO A 300 -14.54 -7.30 9.14
C PRO A 300 -13.16 -7.27 9.80
N PHE A 301 -12.19 -6.58 9.19
CA PHE A 301 -10.84 -6.42 9.70
C PHE A 301 -10.85 -5.80 11.10
N VAL A 302 -11.78 -4.88 11.38
CA VAL A 302 -11.88 -4.25 12.69
C VAL A 302 -12.70 -5.09 13.68
N MET A 303 -13.67 -5.87 13.19
CA MET A 303 -14.52 -6.73 14.03
C MET A 303 -13.85 -8.05 14.44
N LEU A 304 -12.86 -8.54 13.67
CA LEU A 304 -12.03 -9.72 13.91
C LEU A 304 -12.75 -11.09 13.97
N ALA A 305 -14.07 -11.13 14.19
CA ALA A 305 -14.84 -12.37 14.40
C ALA A 305 -15.87 -12.65 13.30
N VAL A 306 -16.27 -13.94 13.19
CA VAL A 306 -17.21 -14.42 12.17
C VAL A 306 -18.62 -13.85 12.37
N GLU A 307 -19.19 -14.00 13.56
CA GLU A 307 -20.58 -13.62 13.83
C GLU A 307 -20.85 -12.12 13.59
N PRO A 308 -20.06 -11.19 14.16
CA PRO A 308 -20.13 -9.76 13.82
C PRO A 308 -20.07 -9.48 12.31
N THR A 309 -19.15 -10.15 11.62
CA THR A 309 -18.93 -9.97 10.19
C THR A 309 -20.14 -10.41 9.37
N ILE A 310 -20.70 -11.59 9.65
CA ILE A 310 -21.87 -12.10 8.95
C ILE A 310 -23.11 -11.24 9.25
N LYS A 311 -23.27 -10.81 10.51
CA LYS A 311 -24.36 -9.90 10.91
C LYS A 311 -24.29 -8.58 10.16
N PHE A 312 -23.10 -7.98 10.07
CA PHE A 312 -22.84 -6.80 9.25
C PHE A 312 -23.21 -7.04 7.79
N TYR A 313 -22.69 -8.10 7.15
CA TYR A 313 -22.97 -8.33 5.73
C TYR A 313 -24.46 -8.55 5.44
N LYS A 314 -25.18 -9.26 6.31
CA LYS A 314 -26.64 -9.41 6.24
C LYS A 314 -27.35 -8.05 6.35
N SER A 315 -26.92 -7.21 7.28
CA SER A 315 -27.56 -5.91 7.54
C SER A 315 -27.43 -4.91 6.38
N VAL A 316 -26.43 -5.11 5.53
CA VAL A 316 -26.23 -4.36 4.28
C VAL A 316 -26.44 -5.23 3.03
N TYR A 317 -27.20 -6.32 3.16
CA TYR A 317 -27.68 -7.17 2.06
C TYR A 317 -26.60 -7.73 1.12
N PHE A 318 -25.37 -7.91 1.61
CA PHE A 318 -24.23 -8.35 0.79
C PHE A 318 -24.02 -7.48 -0.49
N HIS A 319 -24.49 -6.22 -0.49
CA HIS A 319 -24.64 -5.44 -1.71
C HIS A 319 -23.34 -5.31 -2.53
N MET A 320 -22.19 -5.08 -1.88
CA MET A 320 -20.90 -4.98 -2.58
C MET A 320 -20.43 -6.33 -3.16
N HIS A 321 -20.69 -7.46 -2.50
CA HIS A 321 -20.38 -8.77 -3.07
C HIS A 321 -21.26 -9.04 -4.29
N ILE A 322 -22.57 -8.82 -4.18
CA ILE A 322 -23.53 -9.03 -5.26
C ILE A 322 -23.17 -8.15 -6.46
N LEU A 323 -22.97 -6.84 -6.26
CA LEU A 323 -22.58 -5.91 -7.31
C LEU A 323 -21.26 -6.32 -7.98
N SER A 324 -20.27 -6.74 -7.19
CA SER A 324 -18.98 -7.17 -7.74
C SER A 324 -19.09 -8.44 -8.56
N ILE A 325 -19.90 -9.42 -8.13
CA ILE A 325 -20.16 -10.64 -8.90
C ILE A 325 -20.87 -10.30 -10.20
N LEU A 326 -21.92 -9.49 -10.16
CA LEU A 326 -22.65 -9.06 -11.36
C LEU A 326 -21.73 -8.36 -12.36
N VAL A 327 -20.87 -7.46 -11.88
CA VAL A 327 -19.86 -6.78 -12.71
C VAL A 327 -18.94 -7.78 -13.40
N LEU A 328 -18.46 -8.80 -12.69
CA LEU A 328 -17.56 -9.81 -13.25
C LEU A 328 -18.25 -10.76 -14.23
N LEU A 329 -19.55 -11.01 -14.07
CA LEU A 329 -20.36 -11.79 -15.00
C LEU A 329 -20.71 -11.01 -16.27
N LEU A 330 -20.98 -9.71 -16.14
CA LEU A 330 -21.48 -8.87 -17.24
C LEU A 330 -20.38 -8.19 -18.04
N LEU A 331 -19.25 -7.82 -17.43
CA LEU A 331 -18.17 -7.11 -18.10
C LEU A 331 -17.04 -8.04 -18.51
N PRO A 332 -16.49 -7.90 -19.73
CA PRO A 332 -15.37 -8.72 -20.16
C PRO A 332 -14.14 -8.40 -19.31
N SER A 333 -13.58 -9.45 -18.71
CA SER A 333 -12.31 -9.38 -17.98
C SER A 333 -11.17 -9.65 -18.94
N ARG A 334 -10.41 -8.61 -19.33
CA ARG A 334 -9.19 -8.82 -20.11
C ARG A 334 -8.17 -9.59 -19.26
N PRO A 335 -7.70 -10.77 -19.69
CA PRO A 335 -6.69 -11.51 -18.94
C PRO A 335 -5.41 -10.70 -18.84
N GLN A 336 -4.83 -10.64 -17.65
CA GLN A 336 -3.46 -10.16 -17.48
C GLN A 336 -2.53 -11.33 -17.86
N THR A 337 -2.21 -11.47 -19.14
CA THR A 337 -1.24 -12.46 -19.59
C THR A 337 0.12 -12.11 -18.99
N HIS A 338 0.52 -12.85 -17.95
CA HIS A 338 1.86 -12.78 -17.34
C HIS A 338 2.97 -12.93 -18.39
N SER A 339 2.69 -13.67 -19.48
CA SER A 339 3.56 -13.81 -20.65
C SER A 339 3.80 -12.50 -21.40
N VAL A 340 2.80 -11.63 -21.53
CA VAL A 340 2.93 -10.34 -22.25
C VAL A 340 3.77 -9.35 -21.45
N ARG A 341 3.68 -9.35 -20.11
CA ARG A 341 4.48 -8.45 -19.27
C ARG A 341 5.96 -8.86 -19.24
N ARG A 342 6.27 -10.17 -19.29
CA ARG A 342 7.64 -10.69 -19.41
C ARG A 342 8.22 -10.36 -20.80
N ALA A 343 7.44 -10.59 -21.87
CA ALA A 343 7.84 -10.27 -23.24
C ALA A 343 8.04 -8.77 -23.50
N GLN A 344 7.17 -7.90 -22.97
CA GLN A 344 7.29 -6.44 -23.10
C GLN A 344 8.52 -5.88 -22.37
N ASN A 345 8.82 -6.38 -21.17
CA ASN A 345 10.02 -5.99 -20.44
C ASN A 345 11.30 -6.45 -21.15
N GLN A 346 11.28 -7.64 -21.77
CA GLN A 346 12.41 -8.19 -22.52
C GLN A 346 12.63 -7.45 -23.85
N ALA A 347 11.57 -7.05 -24.55
CA ALA A 347 11.65 -6.21 -25.75
C ALA A 347 12.19 -4.81 -25.45
N MET A 348 11.80 -4.22 -24.31
CA MET A 348 12.31 -2.91 -23.88
C MET A 348 13.81 -2.98 -23.51
N LEU A 349 14.25 -4.04 -22.81
CA LEU A 349 15.66 -4.32 -22.52
C LEU A 349 16.49 -4.49 -23.80
N ASN A 350 15.96 -5.18 -24.81
CA ASN A 350 16.65 -5.36 -26.09
C ASN A 350 16.76 -4.04 -26.88
N SER A 351 15.74 -3.17 -26.81
CA SER A 351 15.79 -1.83 -27.43
C SER A 351 16.77 -0.87 -26.74
N ILE A 352 17.05 -1.06 -25.46
CA ILE A 352 18.03 -0.27 -24.71
C ILE A 352 19.45 -0.78 -24.97
N LYS A 353 19.63 -2.09 -25.20
CA LYS A 353 20.93 -2.67 -25.60
C LYS A 353 21.30 -2.42 -27.07
N SER A 354 20.33 -2.06 -27.91
CA SER A 354 20.54 -1.78 -29.34
C SER A 354 20.72 -0.29 -29.66
N LYS A 355 20.85 0.57 -28.65
CA LYS A 355 21.25 1.97 -28.74
C LYS A 355 22.51 2.17 -27.91
#